data_AF-A0A6N2M605-F1
#
_entry.id   AF-A0A6N2M605-F1
#
_cell.length_a   1.000
_cell.length_b   1.000
_cell.length_c   1.000
_cell.angle_alpha   90.00
_cell.angle_beta   90.00
_cell.angle_gamma   90.00
#
_symmetry.space_group_name_H-M   'P 1'
#
loop_
_entity.id
_entity.type
_entity.pdbx_description
1 polymer ?
#
loop_
_entity_poly.entity_id
_entity_poly.type
_entity_poly.pdbx_seq_one_letter_code
_entity_poly.pdbx_strand_id
1 'polypeptide(L)'
;MAIECLVLGAGQEVGKSCVVVTINGKRIMFDCGMHMGYDDHRRYPDFSLISKSRDFDHSLDCVIITHFHLDHVGALPYFTEVCGYNGPIYMTYPTKALAPLMLEDFRKVLVDRRGEEEQFTSLHISQCMQKVIAIDLKQTLQVDDDLQIRAYYAGHVLGAAMFYAKVGESAMVYTGDYNMTPDRHLGAAQIDRLELDLLITESTYATTIRDSKYAREREFLKAVHECVAGGGKVLIPTFALGRAQELCILLDDYWERMNLKVPIYFSAVHNFDRSLINAPGPCVLFATPGMISGGFSLEVFKQWAPCEMNLITLPGYCVAGTVGHKLMSGKPTKIVLDKDTQIDVRCQSSYRQ
;
A
#
# COMPACT_ATOMS: atom_id res chain seq x y z
N MET A 1 31.13 1.72 16.31
CA MET A 1 31.04 2.85 15.35
C MET A 1 29.64 3.42 15.43
N ALA A 2 29.41 4.66 14.97
CA ALA A 2 28.06 5.24 14.99
C ALA A 2 27.16 4.58 13.93
N ILE A 3 25.88 4.39 14.26
CA ILE A 3 24.84 4.03 13.28
C ILE A 3 24.27 5.34 12.73
N GLU A 4 24.24 5.49 11.41
CA GLU A 4 23.73 6.69 10.74
C GLU A 4 22.49 6.36 9.93
N CYS A 5 21.46 7.21 9.99
CA CYS A 5 20.22 7.06 9.23
C CYS A 5 20.04 8.26 8.29
N LEU A 6 19.96 8.00 6.99
CA LEU A 6 19.58 8.95 5.97
C LEU A 6 18.14 8.66 5.55
N VAL A 7 17.21 9.50 5.98
CA VAL A 7 15.78 9.39 5.66
C VAL A 7 15.51 10.13 4.36
N LEU A 8 15.15 9.41 3.31
CA LEU A 8 14.88 9.95 1.97
C LEU A 8 13.37 10.13 1.71
N GLY A 9 12.55 9.41 2.46
CA GLY A 9 11.09 9.52 2.46
C GLY A 9 10.46 8.81 3.66
N ALA A 10 9.15 9.01 3.86
CA ALA A 10 8.41 8.65 5.09
C ALA A 10 8.95 9.29 6.40
N GLY A 11 9.83 10.29 6.29
CA GLY A 11 10.25 11.12 7.41
C GLY A 11 9.21 12.21 7.69
N GLN A 12 8.41 12.04 8.74
CA GLN A 12 7.29 12.95 9.08
C GLN A 12 6.17 13.00 8.03
N GLU A 13 6.05 11.97 7.19
CA GLU A 13 5.00 11.83 6.18
C GLU A 13 4.66 10.35 5.96
N VAL A 14 3.54 10.07 5.27
CA VAL A 14 3.18 8.71 4.82
C VAL A 14 3.28 8.68 3.31
N GLY A 15 4.11 7.79 2.78
CA GLY A 15 4.41 7.71 1.35
C GLY A 15 5.92 7.71 1.11
N LYS A 16 6.32 7.22 -0.07
CA LYS A 16 7.72 7.17 -0.54
C LYS A 16 8.73 6.67 0.48
N SER A 17 8.36 5.66 1.29
CA SER A 17 9.22 5.07 2.31
C SER A 17 10.56 4.66 1.71
N CYS A 18 11.63 5.25 2.25
CA CYS A 18 12.99 5.01 1.80
C CYS A 18 13.98 5.52 2.85
N VAL A 19 14.68 4.60 3.50
CA VAL A 19 15.65 4.93 4.56
C VAL A 19 16.95 4.17 4.29
N VAL A 20 18.06 4.90 4.23
CA VAL A 20 19.40 4.31 4.11
C VAL A 20 20.05 4.31 5.49
N VAL A 21 20.45 3.13 5.97
CA VAL A 21 21.13 2.98 7.26
C VAL A 21 22.57 2.53 7.03
N THR A 22 23.50 3.27 7.61
CA THR A 22 24.91 2.88 7.69
C THR A 22 25.17 2.26 9.06
N ILE A 23 25.53 0.97 9.09
CA ILE A 23 25.80 0.19 10.31
C ILE A 23 27.13 -0.55 10.15
N ASN A 24 28.12 -0.21 10.99
CA ASN A 24 29.48 -0.77 10.98
C ASN A 24 30.12 -0.86 9.58
N GLY A 25 29.96 0.20 8.76
CA GLY A 25 30.55 0.31 7.42
C GLY A 25 29.70 -0.25 6.29
N LYS A 26 28.61 -0.98 6.60
CA LYS A 26 27.62 -1.44 5.61
C LYS A 26 26.49 -0.42 5.47
N ARG A 27 26.04 -0.19 4.25
CA ARG A 27 25.00 0.78 3.90
C ARG A 27 23.83 0.10 3.20
N ILE A 28 22.71 0.00 3.91
CA ILE A 28 21.53 -0.78 3.52
C ILE A 28 20.38 0.19 3.25
N MET A 29 19.71 0.06 2.10
CA MET A 29 18.50 0.83 1.82
C MET A 29 17.26 -0.02 2.14
N PHE A 30 16.41 0.47 3.03
CA PHE A 30 15.11 -0.12 3.36
C PHE A 30 14.00 0.63 2.64
N ASP A 31 13.19 -0.13 1.91
CA ASP A 31 12.13 0.30 1.01
C ASP A 31 12.57 1.29 -0.09
N CYS A 32 11.79 1.34 -1.16
CA CYS A 32 11.95 2.24 -2.28
C CYS A 32 10.56 2.60 -2.81
N GLY A 33 9.82 3.37 -2.03
CA GLY A 33 8.43 3.70 -2.28
C GLY A 33 8.20 4.91 -3.16
N MET A 34 6.93 5.15 -3.52
CA MET A 34 6.45 6.39 -4.10
C MET A 34 5.34 7.06 -3.25
N HIS A 35 5.17 8.36 -3.37
CA HIS A 35 4.13 9.11 -2.66
C HIS A 35 2.91 9.32 -3.56
N MET A 36 1.80 8.66 -3.24
CA MET A 36 0.59 8.60 -4.06
C MET A 36 -0.21 9.92 -4.13
N GLY A 37 0.15 10.92 -3.32
CA GLY A 37 -0.46 12.25 -3.34
C GLY A 37 0.26 13.27 -4.23
N TYR A 38 1.39 12.92 -4.86
CA TYR A 38 2.12 13.82 -5.75
C TYR A 38 2.08 13.35 -7.20
N ASP A 39 1.77 14.27 -8.11
CA ASP A 39 1.77 14.03 -9.56
C ASP A 39 3.10 14.46 -10.22
N ASP A 40 4.06 15.00 -9.48
CA ASP A 40 5.37 15.43 -9.98
C ASP A 40 6.53 14.61 -9.38
N HIS A 41 7.78 15.02 -9.65
CA HIS A 41 9.00 14.34 -9.18
C HIS A 41 9.08 14.14 -7.66
N ARG A 42 8.33 14.92 -6.84
CA ARG A 42 8.27 14.76 -5.38
C ARG A 42 7.63 13.43 -4.96
N ARG A 43 7.01 12.71 -5.91
CA ARG A 43 6.54 11.35 -5.71
C ARG A 43 7.67 10.38 -5.35
N TYR A 44 8.90 10.64 -5.80
CA TYR A 44 10.05 9.76 -5.57
C TYR A 44 10.95 10.27 -4.43
N PRO A 45 11.66 9.37 -3.73
CA PRO A 45 12.74 9.74 -2.82
C PRO A 45 13.84 10.50 -3.57
N ASP A 46 14.53 11.42 -2.89
CA ASP A 46 15.68 12.12 -3.47
C ASP A 46 16.94 11.25 -3.45
N PHE A 47 17.10 10.41 -4.49
CA PHE A 47 18.24 9.51 -4.61
C PHE A 47 19.58 10.23 -4.76
N SER A 48 19.61 11.53 -5.09
CA SER A 48 20.86 12.28 -5.19
C SER A 48 21.60 12.41 -3.85
N LEU A 49 20.87 12.27 -2.74
CA LEU A 49 21.41 12.25 -1.39
C LEU A 49 22.13 10.93 -1.06
N ILE A 50 21.84 9.85 -1.79
CA ILE A 50 22.55 8.57 -1.63
C ILE A 50 23.95 8.68 -2.22
N SER A 51 24.05 9.22 -3.44
CA SER A 51 25.29 9.34 -4.21
C SER A 51 25.22 10.51 -5.18
N LYS A 52 26.12 11.50 -5.00
CA LYS A 52 26.20 12.66 -5.91
C LYS A 52 26.70 12.28 -7.31
N SER A 53 27.53 11.24 -7.42
CA SER A 53 28.02 10.72 -8.70
C SER A 53 27.00 9.83 -9.40
N ARG A 54 25.87 9.49 -8.74
CA ARG A 54 24.89 8.47 -9.16
C ARG A 54 25.45 7.06 -9.29
N ASP A 55 26.62 6.82 -8.69
CA ASP A 55 27.17 5.49 -8.55
C ASP A 55 26.54 4.82 -7.32
N PHE A 56 25.39 4.17 -7.53
CA PHE A 56 24.62 3.54 -6.46
C PHE A 56 25.18 2.17 -6.07
N ASP A 57 25.80 1.45 -7.00
CA ASP A 57 26.33 0.10 -6.80
C ASP A 57 27.50 0.12 -5.80
N HIS A 58 28.31 1.19 -5.79
CA HIS A 58 29.35 1.38 -4.78
C HIS A 58 28.87 2.13 -3.51
N SER A 59 27.65 2.68 -3.53
CA SER A 59 27.11 3.47 -2.41
C SER A 59 26.15 2.69 -1.50
N LEU A 60 25.68 1.52 -1.92
CA LEU A 60 24.75 0.65 -1.19
C LEU A 60 25.20 -0.80 -1.31
N ASP A 61 25.28 -1.52 -0.19
CA ASP A 61 25.54 -2.97 -0.19
C ASP A 61 24.32 -3.75 -0.68
N CYS A 62 23.11 -3.33 -0.30
CA CYS A 62 21.86 -3.96 -0.75
C CYS A 62 20.64 -3.06 -0.55
N VAL A 63 19.55 -3.46 -1.20
CA VAL A 63 18.20 -2.92 -1.01
C VAL A 63 17.30 -3.98 -0.41
N ILE A 64 16.46 -3.61 0.55
CA ILE A 64 15.53 -4.51 1.23
C ILE A 64 14.13 -3.92 1.14
N ILE A 65 13.16 -4.67 0.59
CA ILE A 65 11.76 -4.24 0.49
C ILE A 65 10.91 -5.05 1.47
N THR A 66 10.19 -4.33 2.33
CA THR A 66 9.33 -4.93 3.36
C THR A 66 8.10 -5.60 2.79
N HIS A 67 7.41 -4.93 1.86
CA HIS A 67 6.17 -5.42 1.27
C HIS A 67 5.83 -4.71 -0.04
N PHE A 68 4.76 -5.17 -0.70
CA PHE A 68 4.45 -4.82 -2.10
C PHE A 68 3.64 -3.53 -2.29
N HIS A 69 3.30 -2.78 -1.23
CA HIS A 69 2.57 -1.53 -1.40
C HIS A 69 3.43 -0.48 -2.12
N LEU A 70 2.78 0.38 -2.90
CA LEU A 70 3.47 1.35 -3.76
C LEU A 70 4.29 2.36 -2.97
N ASP A 71 3.87 2.72 -1.76
CA ASP A 71 4.64 3.55 -0.85
C ASP A 71 5.86 2.87 -0.23
N HIS A 72 6.11 1.60 -0.53
CA HIS A 72 7.31 0.85 -0.11
C HIS A 72 8.10 0.24 -1.28
N VAL A 73 7.47 -0.02 -2.44
CA VAL A 73 8.15 -0.61 -3.62
C VAL A 73 8.01 0.21 -4.90
N GLY A 74 7.19 1.26 -4.89
CA GLY A 74 6.75 1.96 -6.09
C GLY A 74 7.86 2.61 -6.91
N ALA A 75 8.90 3.14 -6.25
CA ALA A 75 10.04 3.77 -6.92
C ALA A 75 11.12 2.76 -7.33
N LEU A 76 11.00 1.49 -6.94
CA LEU A 76 12.06 0.50 -7.15
C LEU A 76 12.44 0.32 -8.63
N PRO A 77 11.51 0.16 -9.59
CA PRO A 77 11.90 0.03 -11.00
C PRO A 77 12.56 1.29 -11.57
N TYR A 78 12.15 2.47 -11.07
CA TYR A 78 12.79 3.73 -11.42
C TYR A 78 14.22 3.80 -10.88
N PHE A 79 14.40 3.48 -9.59
CA PHE A 79 15.71 3.44 -8.95
C PHE A 79 16.68 2.46 -9.62
N THR A 80 16.20 1.26 -9.98
CA THR A 80 17.06 0.23 -10.57
C THR A 80 17.35 0.47 -12.05
N GLU A 81 16.32 0.70 -12.88
CA GLU A 81 16.48 0.72 -14.34
C GLU A 81 16.71 2.12 -14.92
N VAL A 82 16.34 3.18 -14.19
CA VAL A 82 16.49 4.57 -14.67
C VAL A 82 17.61 5.30 -13.94
N CYS A 83 17.70 5.15 -12.62
CA CYS A 83 18.82 5.71 -11.86
C CYS A 83 20.10 4.86 -11.95
N GLY A 84 19.98 3.56 -12.23
CA GLY A 84 21.10 2.70 -12.57
C GLY A 84 21.67 1.87 -11.42
N TYR A 85 20.85 1.43 -10.47
CA TYR A 85 21.26 0.46 -9.45
C TYR A 85 21.12 -0.99 -9.94
N ASN A 86 22.20 -1.77 -9.79
CA ASN A 86 22.31 -3.17 -10.19
C ASN A 86 22.70 -4.12 -9.05
N GLY A 87 22.88 -3.59 -7.84
CA GLY A 87 23.16 -4.40 -6.65
C GLY A 87 21.96 -5.29 -6.21
N PRO A 88 22.17 -6.12 -5.18
CA PRO A 88 21.19 -7.11 -4.75
C PRO A 88 19.97 -6.48 -4.07
N ILE A 89 18.78 -7.00 -4.40
CA ILE A 89 17.50 -6.59 -3.80
C ILE A 89 16.91 -7.79 -3.06
N TYR A 90 16.55 -7.61 -1.79
CA TYR A 90 15.92 -8.64 -0.97
C TYR A 90 14.47 -8.31 -0.67
N MET A 91 13.59 -9.29 -0.82
CA MET A 91 12.20 -9.24 -0.34
C MET A 91 11.67 -10.65 -0.16
N THR A 92 10.51 -10.82 0.45
CA THR A 92 9.92 -12.15 0.59
C THR A 92 9.39 -12.70 -0.73
N TYR A 93 9.27 -14.03 -0.83
CA TYR A 93 8.67 -14.69 -2.00
C TYR A 93 7.31 -14.12 -2.40
N PRO A 94 6.32 -13.92 -1.48
CA PRO A 94 5.05 -13.35 -1.88
C PRO A 94 5.16 -11.88 -2.31
N THR A 95 6.03 -11.09 -1.65
CA THR A 95 6.26 -9.70 -2.07
C THR A 95 6.82 -9.64 -3.50
N LYS A 96 7.78 -10.51 -3.86
CA LYS A 96 8.31 -10.62 -5.23
C LYS A 96 7.24 -10.99 -6.26
N ALA A 97 6.29 -11.84 -5.89
CA ALA A 97 5.21 -12.25 -6.78
C ALA A 97 4.13 -11.15 -6.98
N LEU A 98 3.87 -10.35 -5.94
CA LEU A 98 2.77 -9.39 -5.93
C LEU A 98 3.19 -7.96 -6.31
N ALA A 99 4.43 -7.55 -6.03
CA ALA A 99 4.96 -6.25 -6.42
C ALA A 99 4.78 -5.92 -7.92
N PRO A 100 5.10 -6.80 -8.89
CA PRO A 100 4.91 -6.48 -10.31
C PRO A 100 3.45 -6.26 -10.68
N LEU A 101 2.50 -6.92 -10.01
CA LEU A 101 1.06 -6.71 -10.24
C LEU A 101 0.64 -5.30 -9.80
N MET A 102 1.11 -4.87 -8.62
CA MET A 102 0.83 -3.53 -8.08
C MET A 102 1.45 -2.43 -8.93
N LEU A 103 2.72 -2.62 -9.32
CA LEU A 103 3.45 -1.68 -10.19
C LEU A 103 2.79 -1.56 -11.57
N GLU A 104 2.34 -2.67 -12.16
CA GLU A 104 1.69 -2.67 -13.47
C GLU A 104 0.28 -2.06 -13.42
N ASP A 105 -0.50 -2.31 -12.36
CA ASP A 105 -1.81 -1.66 -12.16
C ASP A 105 -1.65 -0.14 -12.05
N PHE A 106 -0.68 0.32 -11.25
CA PHE A 106 -0.35 1.74 -11.14
C PHE A 106 0.05 2.35 -12.47
N ARG A 107 0.99 1.71 -13.19
CA ARG A 107 1.46 2.18 -14.49
C ARG A 107 0.31 2.31 -15.50
N LYS A 108 -0.58 1.32 -15.58
CA LYS A 108 -1.77 1.38 -16.45
C LYS A 108 -2.72 2.52 -16.09
N VAL A 109 -2.90 2.78 -14.79
CA VAL A 109 -3.75 3.90 -14.35
C VAL A 109 -3.16 5.25 -14.74
N LEU A 110 -1.85 5.45 -14.63
CA LEU A 110 -1.20 6.70 -15.02
C LEU A 110 -1.09 6.87 -16.54
N VAL A 111 -0.48 5.90 -17.21
CA VAL A 111 -0.16 6.00 -18.64
C VAL A 111 -1.43 5.92 -19.48
N ASP A 112 -2.25 4.89 -19.28
CA ASP A 112 -3.37 4.62 -20.19
C ASP A 112 -4.59 5.51 -19.91
N ARG A 113 -4.77 5.99 -18.67
CA ARG A 113 -5.97 6.75 -18.27
C ARG A 113 -5.74 8.23 -18.03
N ARG A 114 -4.56 8.63 -17.54
CA ARG A 114 -4.23 10.05 -17.32
C ARG A 114 -3.38 10.64 -18.45
N GLY A 115 -2.82 9.80 -19.33
CA GLY A 115 -1.93 10.24 -20.40
C GLY A 115 -0.61 10.80 -19.88
N GLU A 116 -0.20 10.39 -18.68
CA GLU A 116 1.05 10.80 -18.06
C GLU A 116 2.21 9.92 -18.53
N GLU A 117 3.39 10.51 -18.73
CA GLU A 117 4.62 9.75 -18.93
C GLU A 117 5.10 9.20 -17.58
N GLU A 118 4.98 7.89 -17.38
CA GLU A 118 5.67 7.24 -16.26
C GLU A 118 7.14 7.02 -16.62
N GLN A 119 8.01 7.22 -15.63
CA GLN A 119 9.46 7.14 -15.79
C GLN A 119 9.95 5.70 -15.93
N PHE A 120 9.11 4.70 -15.70
CA PHE A 120 9.44 3.30 -15.93
C PHE A 120 8.36 2.54 -16.71
N THR A 121 8.80 1.51 -17.44
CA THR A 121 7.97 0.70 -18.34
C THR A 121 7.67 -0.69 -17.75
N SER A 122 6.76 -1.44 -18.36
CA SER A 122 6.56 -2.86 -18.00
C SER A 122 7.84 -3.70 -18.15
N LEU A 123 8.71 -3.33 -19.10
CA LEU A 123 10.01 -3.97 -19.26
C LEU A 123 10.90 -3.69 -18.04
N HIS A 124 10.93 -2.45 -17.55
CA HIS A 124 11.70 -2.10 -16.36
C HIS A 124 11.19 -2.84 -15.11
N ILE A 125 9.87 -3.00 -14.94
CA ILE A 125 9.30 -3.80 -13.84
C ILE A 125 9.84 -5.23 -13.91
N SER A 126 9.80 -5.86 -15.09
CA SER A 126 10.28 -7.22 -15.28
C SER A 126 11.78 -7.37 -14.99
N GLN A 127 12.61 -6.45 -15.51
CA GLN A 127 14.06 -6.42 -15.27
C GLN A 127 14.41 -6.19 -13.80
N CYS A 128 13.72 -5.27 -13.14
CA CYS A 128 13.85 -5.01 -11.72
C CYS A 128 13.57 -6.28 -10.88
N MET A 129 12.48 -7.00 -11.18
CA MET A 129 12.14 -8.24 -10.47
C MET A 129 13.14 -9.39 -10.70
N GLN A 130 13.91 -9.37 -11.79
CA GLN A 130 14.98 -10.34 -12.04
C GLN A 130 16.19 -10.14 -11.11
N LYS A 131 16.44 -8.89 -10.67
CA LYS A 131 17.51 -8.56 -9.70
C LYS A 131 17.18 -9.01 -8.26
N VAL A 132 15.93 -9.42 -8.00
CA VAL A 132 15.43 -9.73 -6.66
C VAL A 132 15.84 -11.14 -6.22
N ILE A 133 16.50 -11.21 -5.06
CA ILE A 133 16.76 -12.41 -4.28
C ILE A 133 15.62 -12.58 -3.26
N ALA A 134 14.77 -13.59 -3.47
CA ALA A 134 13.65 -13.86 -2.59
C ALA A 134 14.12 -14.60 -1.32
N ILE A 135 13.54 -14.25 -0.18
CA ILE A 135 13.81 -14.90 1.11
C ILE A 135 12.53 -15.43 1.76
N ASP A 136 12.66 -16.46 2.57
CA ASP A 136 11.58 -16.99 3.39
C ASP A 136 11.43 -16.21 4.70
N LEU A 137 10.21 -16.22 5.23
CA LEU A 137 9.97 -15.74 6.60
C LEU A 137 10.77 -16.61 7.59
N LYS A 138 11.39 -15.96 8.57
CA LYS A 138 12.28 -16.57 9.56
C LYS A 138 13.52 -17.22 8.96
N GLN A 139 13.85 -16.95 7.70
CA GLN A 139 15.15 -17.30 7.13
C GLN A 139 16.18 -16.25 7.56
N THR A 140 17.33 -16.72 8.03
CA THR A 140 18.52 -15.89 8.20
C THR A 140 19.40 -16.09 6.97
N LEU A 141 19.73 -15.01 6.28
CA LEU A 141 20.61 -15.00 5.11
C LEU A 141 21.89 -14.25 5.46
N GLN A 142 23.03 -14.88 5.18
CA GLN A 142 24.33 -14.22 5.19
C GLN A 142 24.50 -13.54 3.81
N VAL A 143 24.45 -12.21 3.77
CA VAL A 143 24.54 -11.42 2.53
C VAL A 143 25.99 -11.38 2.04
N ASP A 144 26.92 -11.17 2.96
CA ASP A 144 28.38 -11.21 2.74
C ASP A 144 29.09 -11.59 4.06
N ASP A 145 30.42 -11.43 4.12
CA ASP A 145 31.22 -11.83 5.30
C ASP A 145 30.79 -11.10 6.60
N ASP A 146 30.18 -9.92 6.52
CA ASP A 146 29.84 -9.09 7.68
C ASP A 146 28.33 -8.93 7.89
N LEU A 147 27.53 -8.85 6.81
CA LEU A 147 26.11 -8.54 6.85
C LEU A 147 25.24 -9.80 6.87
N GLN A 148 24.41 -9.89 7.91
CA GLN A 148 23.35 -10.88 8.03
C GLN A 148 21.98 -10.20 8.05
N ILE A 149 21.01 -10.76 7.32
CA ILE A 149 19.62 -10.30 7.33
C ILE A 149 18.66 -11.43 7.71
N ARG A 150 17.53 -11.07 8.32
CA ARG A 150 16.46 -12.01 8.66
C ARG A 150 15.09 -11.36 8.52
N ALA A 151 14.19 -12.02 7.79
CA ALA A 151 12.80 -11.59 7.69
C ALA A 151 11.96 -12.15 8.84
N TYR A 152 11.17 -11.27 9.44
CA TYR A 152 10.15 -11.59 10.45
C TYR A 152 8.78 -11.28 9.89
N TYR A 153 7.76 -12.02 10.31
CA TYR A 153 6.40 -11.83 9.80
C TYR A 153 5.79 -10.53 10.34
N ALA A 154 5.33 -9.64 9.45
CA ALA A 154 4.79 -8.33 9.86
C ALA A 154 3.26 -8.31 10.06
N GLY A 155 2.52 -9.32 9.60
CA GLY A 155 1.05 -9.38 9.78
C GLY A 155 0.24 -8.29 9.06
N HIS A 156 0.85 -7.52 8.15
CA HIS A 156 0.21 -6.38 7.46
C HIS A 156 -0.49 -6.77 6.15
N VAL A 157 0.28 -7.33 5.21
CA VAL A 157 -0.21 -7.90 3.95
C VAL A 157 0.50 -9.22 3.66
N LEU A 158 0.03 -9.97 2.67
CA LEU A 158 0.65 -11.25 2.30
C LEU A 158 2.13 -11.06 1.94
N GLY A 159 3.02 -11.73 2.69
CA GLY A 159 4.46 -11.61 2.50
C GLY A 159 5.12 -10.40 3.17
N ALA A 160 4.37 -9.52 3.83
CA ALA A 160 4.96 -8.39 4.55
C ALA A 160 5.93 -8.87 5.64
N ALA A 161 7.11 -8.27 5.66
CA ALA A 161 8.16 -8.62 6.60
C ALA A 161 8.80 -7.42 7.28
N MET A 162 9.06 -7.57 8.58
CA MET A 162 10.00 -6.74 9.32
C MET A 162 11.40 -7.33 9.10
N PHE A 163 12.40 -6.49 8.87
CA PHE A 163 13.75 -6.95 8.57
C PHE A 163 14.70 -6.64 9.70
N TYR A 164 15.33 -7.70 10.20
CA TYR A 164 16.49 -7.60 11.07
C TYR A 164 17.76 -7.60 10.22
N ALA A 165 18.69 -6.70 10.55
CA ALA A 165 20.02 -6.65 9.95
C ALA A 165 21.07 -6.60 11.06
N LYS A 166 22.10 -7.43 10.96
CA LYS A 166 23.24 -7.49 11.88
C LYS A 166 24.54 -7.35 11.10
N VAL A 167 25.43 -6.48 11.59
CA VAL A 167 26.78 -6.28 11.06
C VAL A 167 27.77 -6.25 12.22
N GLY A 168 28.62 -7.27 12.32
CA GLY A 168 29.44 -7.48 13.51
C GLY A 168 28.55 -7.67 14.75
N GLU A 169 28.78 -6.92 15.82
CA GLU A 169 27.95 -6.97 17.03
C GLU A 169 26.72 -6.05 17.00
N SER A 170 26.62 -5.15 16.01
CA SER A 170 25.51 -4.21 15.96
C SER A 170 24.32 -4.76 15.18
N ALA A 171 23.13 -4.51 15.69
CA ALA A 171 21.89 -5.03 15.15
C ALA A 171 20.78 -3.98 15.09
N MET A 172 19.97 -4.07 14.04
CA MET A 172 18.81 -3.21 13.86
C MET A 172 17.59 -3.97 13.36
N VAL A 173 16.41 -3.37 13.54
CA VAL A 173 15.16 -3.80 12.89
C VAL A 173 14.52 -2.62 12.18
N TYR A 174 14.11 -2.84 10.94
CA TYR A 174 13.22 -1.97 10.19
C TYR A 174 11.88 -2.69 10.01
N THR A 175 10.79 -2.14 10.56
CA THR A 175 9.51 -2.87 10.57
C THR A 175 8.76 -2.82 9.25
N GLY A 176 8.93 -1.74 8.47
CA GLY A 176 7.91 -1.34 7.51
C GLY A 176 6.55 -1.19 8.20
N ASP A 177 5.49 -1.49 7.49
CA ASP A 177 4.15 -1.57 8.06
C ASP A 177 3.91 -2.92 8.73
N TYR A 178 3.32 -2.92 9.92
CA TYR A 178 3.03 -4.13 10.66
C TYR A 178 1.71 -4.05 11.45
N ASN A 179 1.16 -5.22 11.79
CA ASN A 179 -0.05 -5.30 12.58
C ASN A 179 0.08 -6.36 13.68
N MET A 180 -0.10 -5.94 14.93
CA MET A 180 -0.08 -6.83 16.10
C MET A 180 -1.40 -7.55 16.34
N THR A 181 -2.47 -7.18 15.64
CA THR A 181 -3.78 -7.82 15.76
C THR A 181 -4.01 -8.74 14.57
N PRO A 182 -4.32 -10.03 14.78
CA PRO A 182 -4.58 -10.95 13.69
C PRO A 182 -5.85 -10.57 12.91
N ASP A 183 -5.74 -10.59 11.59
CA ASP A 183 -6.85 -10.53 10.64
C ASP A 183 -7.38 -11.96 10.37
N ARG A 184 -8.45 -12.13 9.57
CA ARG A 184 -9.00 -13.46 9.25
C ARG A 184 -8.05 -14.24 8.34
N HIS A 185 -7.35 -13.53 7.45
CA HIS A 185 -6.42 -14.12 6.49
C HIS A 185 -4.93 -13.95 6.86
N LEU A 186 -4.60 -13.15 7.89
CA LEU A 186 -3.22 -12.88 8.33
C LEU A 186 -3.10 -13.01 9.85
N GLY A 187 -1.97 -13.54 10.31
CA GLY A 187 -1.64 -13.55 11.74
C GLY A 187 -1.16 -12.19 12.24
N ALA A 188 -0.93 -12.09 13.54
CA ALA A 188 -0.21 -10.95 14.12
C ALA A 188 1.28 -10.97 13.74
N ALA A 189 1.92 -9.80 13.75
CA ALA A 189 3.36 -9.69 13.60
C ALA A 189 4.09 -10.55 14.65
N GLN A 190 5.19 -11.19 14.22
CA GLN A 190 5.98 -12.10 15.05
C GLN A 190 7.45 -11.76 14.93
N ILE A 191 8.08 -11.43 16.06
CA ILE A 191 9.50 -11.15 16.16
C ILE A 191 10.09 -11.85 17.39
N ASP A 192 11.35 -12.28 17.28
CA ASP A 192 12.08 -12.88 18.40
C ASP A 192 12.38 -11.81 19.47
N ARG A 193 12.78 -12.23 20.67
CA ARG A 193 13.34 -11.31 21.66
C ARG A 193 14.76 -10.94 21.24
N LEU A 194 14.97 -9.68 20.89
CA LEU A 194 16.21 -9.19 20.31
C LEU A 194 16.82 -8.08 21.18
N GLU A 195 18.14 -8.02 21.20
CA GLU A 195 18.90 -6.84 21.63
C GLU A 195 19.27 -6.05 20.36
N LEU A 196 18.82 -4.80 20.30
CA LEU A 196 18.94 -3.96 19.11
C LEU A 196 19.59 -2.63 19.50
N ASP A 197 20.48 -2.13 18.65
CA ASP A 197 21.01 -0.78 18.74
C ASP A 197 20.06 0.23 18.09
N LEU A 198 19.25 -0.22 17.12
CA LEU A 198 18.31 0.62 16.38
C LEU A 198 17.01 -0.12 16.03
N LEU A 199 15.87 0.52 16.31
CA LEU A 199 14.56 0.13 15.80
C LEU A 199 13.97 1.29 15.00
N ILE A 200 13.69 1.06 13.72
CA ILE A 200 12.92 1.97 12.88
C ILE A 200 11.53 1.37 12.70
N THR A 201 10.51 2.07 13.21
CA THR A 201 9.12 1.63 13.19
C THR A 201 8.22 2.62 12.46
N GLU A 202 7.16 2.12 11.83
CA GLU A 202 6.07 2.99 11.37
C GLU A 202 5.38 3.69 12.55
N SER A 203 4.67 4.78 12.26
CA SER A 203 3.93 5.58 13.24
C SER A 203 2.55 6.03 12.73
N THR A 204 2.00 5.32 11.73
CA THR A 204 0.77 5.68 11.01
C THR A 204 -0.41 6.01 11.94
N TYR A 205 -0.48 5.32 13.08
CA TYR A 205 -1.57 5.44 14.06
C TYR A 205 -1.10 5.77 15.47
N ALA A 206 0.07 6.40 15.63
CA ALA A 206 0.70 6.63 16.94
C ALA A 206 -0.24 7.26 17.99
N THR A 207 -1.18 8.11 17.58
CA THR A 207 -2.14 8.80 18.45
C THR A 207 -3.58 8.26 18.38
N THR A 208 -3.84 7.27 17.51
CA THR A 208 -5.20 6.79 17.25
C THR A 208 -5.48 5.52 18.05
N ILE A 209 -6.45 5.58 18.95
CA ILE A 209 -6.98 4.39 19.64
C ILE A 209 -8.00 3.74 18.71
N ARG A 210 -7.75 2.49 18.33
CA ARG A 210 -8.66 1.72 17.46
C ARG A 210 -9.74 1.03 18.29
N ASP A 211 -10.96 1.08 17.78
CA ASP A 211 -12.05 0.23 18.27
C ASP A 211 -11.71 -1.26 18.07
N SER A 212 -12.29 -2.11 18.91
CA SER A 212 -12.14 -3.56 18.78
C SER A 212 -12.50 -4.02 17.37
N LYS A 213 -11.81 -5.04 16.87
CA LYS A 213 -12.08 -5.66 15.56
C LYS A 213 -13.57 -5.97 15.39
N TYR A 214 -14.19 -6.60 16.39
CA TYR A 214 -15.62 -6.94 16.37
C TYR A 214 -16.55 -5.73 16.23
N ALA A 215 -16.24 -4.61 16.89
CA ALA A 215 -17.03 -3.40 16.77
C ALA A 215 -16.94 -2.82 15.35
N ARG A 216 -15.72 -2.74 14.79
CA ARG A 216 -15.48 -2.24 13.43
C ARG A 216 -16.15 -3.12 12.37
N GLU A 217 -16.00 -4.44 12.47
CA GLU A 217 -16.66 -5.40 11.56
C GLU A 217 -18.18 -5.25 11.61
N ARG A 218 -18.78 -5.17 12.81
CA ARG A 218 -20.22 -5.04 12.99
C ARG A 218 -20.75 -3.75 12.36
N GLU A 219 -20.08 -2.63 12.60
CA GLU A 219 -20.49 -1.34 12.06
C GLU A 219 -20.34 -1.26 10.54
N PHE A 220 -19.25 -1.80 10.00
CA PHE A 220 -19.07 -1.93 8.56
C PHE A 220 -20.20 -2.75 7.93
N LEU A 221 -20.45 -3.95 8.44
CA LEU A 221 -21.52 -4.82 7.95
C LEU A 221 -22.90 -4.18 8.07
N LYS A 222 -23.17 -3.48 9.17
CA LYS A 222 -24.41 -2.74 9.38
C LYS A 222 -24.60 -1.67 8.30
N ALA A 223 -23.60 -0.81 8.08
CA ALA A 223 -23.68 0.26 7.09
C ALA A 223 -23.89 -0.29 5.67
N VAL A 224 -23.14 -1.35 5.31
CA VAL A 224 -23.27 -2.01 4.00
C VAL A 224 -24.67 -2.60 3.84
N HIS A 225 -25.17 -3.36 4.83
CA HIS A 225 -26.50 -3.98 4.79
C HIS A 225 -27.61 -2.91 4.68
N GLU A 226 -27.60 -1.90 5.54
CA GLU A 226 -28.62 -0.84 5.53
C GLU A 226 -28.67 -0.13 4.16
N CYS A 227 -27.52 0.15 3.55
CA CYS A 227 -27.45 0.75 2.22
C CYS A 227 -28.09 -0.15 1.13
N VAL A 228 -27.69 -1.44 1.06
CA VAL A 228 -28.22 -2.33 0.01
C VAL A 228 -29.68 -2.70 0.24
N ALA A 229 -30.14 -2.78 1.50
CA ALA A 229 -31.55 -2.98 1.84
C ALA A 229 -32.42 -1.78 1.44
N GLY A 230 -31.86 -0.57 1.50
CA GLY A 230 -32.48 0.65 0.97
C GLY A 230 -32.44 0.78 -0.55
N GLY A 231 -31.89 -0.21 -1.28
CA GLY A 231 -31.75 -0.18 -2.73
C GLY A 231 -30.56 0.65 -3.24
N GLY A 232 -29.68 1.11 -2.35
CA GLY A 232 -28.48 1.86 -2.65
C GLY A 232 -27.31 1.01 -3.13
N LYS A 233 -26.29 1.66 -3.68
CA LYS A 233 -25.04 1.03 -4.11
C LYS A 233 -23.91 1.35 -3.15
N VAL A 234 -23.07 0.36 -2.88
CA VAL A 234 -21.91 0.49 -1.98
C VAL A 234 -20.63 0.45 -2.80
N LEU A 235 -19.84 1.54 -2.74
CA LEU A 235 -18.47 1.56 -3.26
C LEU A 235 -17.48 1.29 -2.12
N ILE A 236 -16.64 0.28 -2.31
CA ILE A 236 -15.53 -0.06 -1.42
C ILE A 236 -14.23 0.14 -2.22
N PRO A 237 -13.64 1.34 -2.21
CA PRO A 237 -12.35 1.53 -2.84
C PRO A 237 -11.27 0.83 -2.02
N THR A 238 -10.58 -0.11 -2.63
CA THR A 238 -9.45 -0.84 -2.02
C THR A 238 -8.29 -0.91 -3.00
N PHE A 239 -7.09 -1.16 -2.49
CA PHE A 239 -6.03 -1.70 -3.34
C PHE A 239 -6.44 -3.09 -3.84
N ALA A 240 -5.87 -3.51 -4.97
CA ALA A 240 -6.16 -4.83 -5.56
C ALA A 240 -5.86 -5.97 -4.59
N LEU A 241 -4.89 -5.77 -3.69
CA LEU A 241 -4.41 -6.73 -2.71
C LEU A 241 -4.25 -6.05 -1.33
N GLY A 242 -4.48 -6.80 -0.24
CA GLY A 242 -4.41 -6.34 1.14
C GLY A 242 -5.79 -6.39 1.83
N ARG A 243 -6.31 -5.23 2.23
CA ARG A 243 -7.60 -5.13 2.95
C ARG A 243 -8.80 -5.66 2.15
N ALA A 244 -8.72 -5.70 0.82
CA ALA A 244 -9.76 -6.26 -0.03
C ALA A 244 -10.09 -7.70 0.36
N GLN A 245 -9.07 -8.57 0.50
CA GLN A 245 -9.25 -9.98 0.84
C GLN A 245 -9.96 -10.19 2.18
N GLU A 246 -9.61 -9.40 3.21
CA GLU A 246 -10.26 -9.46 4.52
C GLU A 246 -11.75 -9.12 4.41
N LEU A 247 -12.08 -8.05 3.68
CA LEU A 247 -13.46 -7.61 3.51
C LEU A 247 -14.26 -8.58 2.63
N CYS A 248 -13.64 -9.24 1.66
CA CYS A 248 -14.27 -10.31 0.89
C CYS A 248 -14.75 -11.42 1.81
N ILE A 249 -13.85 -11.95 2.66
CA ILE A 249 -14.18 -13.04 3.59
C ILE A 249 -15.28 -12.59 4.56
N LEU A 250 -15.18 -11.37 5.08
CA LEU A 250 -16.16 -10.81 6.01
C LEU A 250 -17.56 -10.68 5.38
N LEU A 251 -17.63 -10.17 4.14
CA LEU A 251 -18.89 -10.00 3.44
C LEU A 251 -19.47 -11.35 2.99
N ASP A 252 -18.65 -12.28 2.53
CA ASP A 252 -19.10 -13.62 2.10
C ASP A 252 -19.74 -14.39 3.26
N ASP A 253 -19.04 -14.45 4.41
CA ASP A 253 -19.57 -15.02 5.66
C ASP A 253 -20.93 -14.39 6.05
N TYR A 254 -21.03 -13.05 5.93
CA TYR A 254 -22.24 -12.32 6.29
C TYR A 254 -23.38 -12.55 5.29
N TRP A 255 -23.07 -12.59 4.00
CA TRP A 255 -24.03 -12.84 2.92
C TRP A 255 -24.66 -14.21 3.07
N GLU A 256 -23.86 -15.24 3.35
CA GLU A 256 -24.34 -16.59 3.57
C GLU A 256 -25.27 -16.65 4.80
N ARG A 257 -24.83 -16.11 5.94
CA ARG A 257 -25.60 -16.12 7.20
C ARG A 257 -26.93 -15.38 7.11
N MET A 258 -26.94 -14.26 6.40
CA MET A 258 -28.13 -13.43 6.23
C MET A 258 -28.95 -13.81 4.99
N ASN A 259 -28.50 -14.80 4.22
CA ASN A 259 -29.09 -15.24 2.95
C ASN A 259 -29.32 -14.07 1.97
N LEU A 260 -28.37 -13.12 1.90
CA LEU A 260 -28.43 -11.99 0.99
C LEU A 260 -28.13 -12.44 -0.45
N LYS A 261 -28.84 -11.86 -1.42
CA LYS A 261 -28.69 -12.13 -2.87
C LYS A 261 -28.18 -10.94 -3.66
N VAL A 262 -27.91 -9.81 -2.99
CA VAL A 262 -27.35 -8.61 -3.61
C VAL A 262 -25.96 -8.93 -4.17
N PRO A 263 -25.66 -8.61 -5.44
CA PRO A 263 -24.39 -8.97 -6.05
C PRO A 263 -23.23 -8.16 -5.46
N ILE A 264 -22.09 -8.85 -5.29
CA ILE A 264 -20.79 -8.25 -4.94
C ILE A 264 -19.88 -8.38 -6.16
N TYR A 265 -19.31 -7.26 -6.61
CA TYR A 265 -18.46 -7.18 -7.78
C TYR A 265 -17.03 -6.75 -7.43
N PHE A 266 -16.06 -7.24 -8.21
CA PHE A 266 -14.63 -6.94 -8.06
C PHE A 266 -14.04 -6.48 -9.38
N SER A 267 -13.66 -5.21 -9.47
CA SER A 267 -13.11 -4.66 -10.73
C SER A 267 -11.68 -5.10 -11.03
N ALA A 268 -10.94 -5.60 -10.03
CA ALA A 268 -9.53 -5.97 -10.16
C ALA A 268 -9.30 -7.39 -10.69
N VAL A 269 -10.28 -8.29 -10.53
CA VAL A 269 -10.15 -9.72 -10.85
C VAL A 269 -10.90 -10.10 -12.13
N HIS A 270 -11.99 -9.40 -12.44
CA HIS A 270 -12.77 -9.61 -13.65
C HIS A 270 -13.03 -8.28 -14.37
N ASN A 271 -13.22 -8.35 -15.69
CA ASN A 271 -13.71 -7.23 -16.48
C ASN A 271 -15.12 -6.88 -15.99
N PHE A 272 -15.20 -5.94 -15.04
CA PHE A 272 -16.45 -5.38 -14.60
C PHE A 272 -17.14 -4.72 -15.79
N ASP A 273 -18.34 -5.19 -16.12
CA ASP A 273 -19.14 -4.56 -17.17
C ASP A 273 -19.52 -3.15 -16.70
N ARG A 274 -18.97 -2.13 -17.38
CA ARG A 274 -19.20 -0.73 -17.05
C ARG A 274 -20.67 -0.33 -17.14
N SER A 275 -21.50 -1.08 -17.86
CA SER A 275 -22.95 -0.88 -17.86
C SER A 275 -23.56 -0.97 -16.45
N LEU A 276 -22.94 -1.76 -15.56
CA LEU A 276 -23.40 -1.98 -14.18
C LEU A 276 -23.24 -0.75 -13.28
N ILE A 277 -22.42 0.24 -13.66
CA ILE A 277 -22.32 1.53 -12.95
C ILE A 277 -23.71 2.18 -12.90
N ASN A 278 -24.46 2.08 -14.00
CA ASN A 278 -25.77 2.70 -14.19
C ASN A 278 -26.93 1.72 -14.12
N ALA A 279 -26.66 0.41 -14.00
CA ALA A 279 -27.71 -0.60 -13.86
C ALA A 279 -28.60 -0.32 -12.63
N PRO A 280 -29.92 -0.56 -12.71
CA PRO A 280 -30.81 -0.39 -11.58
C PRO A 280 -30.53 -1.42 -10.48
N GLY A 281 -30.88 -1.07 -9.24
CA GLY A 281 -30.80 -1.96 -8.09
C GLY A 281 -29.51 -1.85 -7.28
N PRO A 282 -29.49 -2.47 -6.09
CA PRO A 282 -28.37 -2.42 -5.17
C PRO A 282 -27.24 -3.34 -5.64
N CYS A 283 -26.00 -2.94 -5.34
CA CYS A 283 -24.83 -3.79 -5.45
C CYS A 283 -23.72 -3.32 -4.51
N VAL A 284 -22.77 -4.20 -4.26
CA VAL A 284 -21.50 -3.85 -3.62
C VAL A 284 -20.40 -3.94 -4.67
N LEU A 285 -19.57 -2.92 -4.78
CA LEU A 285 -18.47 -2.87 -5.75
C LEU A 285 -17.15 -2.56 -5.05
N PHE A 286 -16.21 -3.48 -5.17
CA PHE A 286 -14.80 -3.26 -4.89
C PHE A 286 -14.11 -2.68 -6.12
N ALA A 287 -13.49 -1.51 -5.96
CA ALA A 287 -12.85 -0.79 -7.07
C ALA A 287 -11.45 -0.27 -6.70
N THR A 288 -10.54 -0.27 -7.68
CA THR A 288 -9.17 0.25 -7.53
C THR A 288 -9.02 1.63 -8.18
N PRO A 289 -8.11 2.49 -7.67
CA PRO A 289 -7.28 2.34 -6.48
C PRO A 289 -8.00 2.71 -5.16
N GLY A 290 -7.47 2.24 -4.04
CA GLY A 290 -8.11 2.36 -2.72
C GLY A 290 -8.27 3.77 -2.15
N MET A 291 -7.42 4.71 -2.57
CA MET A 291 -7.48 6.11 -2.11
C MET A 291 -8.30 7.02 -3.04
N ILE A 292 -8.94 6.46 -4.07
CA ILE A 292 -9.70 7.20 -5.10
C ILE A 292 -8.84 8.28 -5.79
N SER A 293 -7.54 8.02 -5.97
CA SER A 293 -6.59 8.94 -6.62
C SER A 293 -6.76 9.05 -8.14
N GLY A 294 -7.51 8.11 -8.75
CA GLY A 294 -7.67 8.02 -10.19
C GLY A 294 -8.43 6.74 -10.55
N GLY A 295 -8.24 6.25 -11.77
CA GLY A 295 -8.66 4.90 -12.15
C GLY A 295 -10.18 4.66 -12.06
N PHE A 296 -10.55 3.41 -11.75
CA PHE A 296 -11.94 2.97 -11.82
C PHE A 296 -12.74 3.38 -10.60
N SER A 297 -12.13 3.39 -9.41
CA SER A 297 -12.79 3.86 -8.19
C SER A 297 -13.18 5.34 -8.30
N LEU A 298 -12.37 6.20 -8.94
CA LEU A 298 -12.73 7.59 -9.22
C LEU A 298 -13.85 7.72 -10.26
N GLU A 299 -13.83 6.88 -11.31
CA GLU A 299 -14.90 6.84 -12.32
C GLU A 299 -16.25 6.52 -11.67
N VAL A 300 -16.29 5.49 -10.82
CA VAL A 300 -17.52 5.11 -10.11
C VAL A 300 -17.91 6.16 -9.07
N PHE A 301 -16.94 6.69 -8.32
CA PHE A 301 -17.19 7.73 -7.32
C PHE A 301 -17.87 8.95 -7.94
N LYS A 302 -17.42 9.42 -9.11
CA LYS A 302 -18.05 10.52 -9.86
C LYS A 302 -19.55 10.29 -10.10
N GLN A 303 -19.95 9.05 -10.36
CA GLN A 303 -21.35 8.69 -10.67
C GLN A 303 -22.18 8.43 -9.42
N TRP A 304 -21.58 7.83 -8.39
CA TRP A 304 -22.33 7.35 -7.22
C TRP A 304 -22.36 8.33 -6.06
N ALA A 305 -21.36 9.22 -5.93
CA ALA A 305 -21.31 10.21 -4.87
C ALA A 305 -22.49 11.21 -4.84
N PRO A 306 -23.08 11.62 -5.99
CA PRO A 306 -24.23 12.52 -5.98
C PRO A 306 -25.55 11.92 -5.50
N CYS A 307 -25.64 10.62 -5.19
CA CYS A 307 -26.88 9.97 -4.75
C CYS A 307 -26.83 9.63 -3.25
N GLU A 308 -27.82 10.11 -2.49
CA GLU A 308 -27.92 9.94 -1.03
C GLU A 308 -28.20 8.51 -0.57
N MET A 309 -28.73 7.65 -1.46
CA MET A 309 -28.94 6.24 -1.16
C MET A 309 -27.63 5.45 -1.16
N ASN A 310 -26.60 5.95 -1.83
CA ASN A 310 -25.34 5.25 -1.98
C ASN A 310 -24.44 5.43 -0.76
N LEU A 311 -23.51 4.48 -0.59
CA LEU A 311 -22.51 4.47 0.46
C LEU A 311 -21.11 4.37 -0.14
N ILE A 312 -20.19 5.21 0.32
CA ILE A 312 -18.76 5.08 0.07
C ILE A 312 -18.08 4.71 1.39
N THR A 313 -17.46 3.54 1.47
CA THR A 313 -16.78 3.06 2.68
C THR A 313 -15.28 2.96 2.45
N LEU A 314 -14.47 3.78 3.13
CA LEU A 314 -13.01 3.73 3.03
C LEU A 314 -12.43 2.83 4.13
N PRO A 315 -11.91 1.64 3.80
CA PRO A 315 -11.47 0.67 4.80
C PRO A 315 -9.98 0.78 5.15
N GLY A 316 -9.28 1.82 4.67
CA GLY A 316 -7.85 1.96 4.81
C GLY A 316 -7.40 3.41 4.98
N TYR A 317 -6.09 3.57 5.18
CA TYR A 317 -5.47 4.88 5.23
C TYR A 317 -5.55 5.58 3.88
N CYS A 318 -5.82 6.89 3.90
CA CYS A 318 -5.78 7.74 2.72
C CYS A 318 -4.78 8.87 2.93
N VAL A 319 -3.72 8.88 2.10
CA VAL A 319 -2.67 9.89 2.12
C VAL A 319 -3.23 11.26 1.74
N ALA A 320 -2.69 12.31 2.37
CA ALA A 320 -3.05 13.69 2.08
C ALA A 320 -2.92 14.00 0.57
N GLY A 321 -3.88 14.76 0.04
CA GLY A 321 -3.97 15.09 -1.39
C GLY A 321 -4.91 14.18 -2.19
N THR A 322 -5.21 12.97 -1.70
CA THR A 322 -6.14 12.04 -2.37
C THR A 322 -7.61 12.41 -2.14
N VAL A 323 -8.51 11.93 -3.02
CA VAL A 323 -9.96 12.10 -2.84
C VAL A 323 -10.46 11.38 -1.59
N GLY A 324 -9.94 10.18 -1.32
CA GLY A 324 -10.23 9.44 -0.09
C GLY A 324 -9.90 10.26 1.17
N HIS A 325 -8.75 10.94 1.20
CA HIS A 325 -8.41 11.80 2.33
C HIS A 325 -9.36 12.99 2.47
N LYS A 326 -9.70 13.66 1.36
CA LYS A 326 -10.68 14.78 1.36
C LYS A 326 -12.04 14.36 1.92
N LEU A 327 -12.48 13.14 1.60
CA LEU A 327 -13.71 12.55 2.15
C LEU A 327 -13.63 12.39 3.68
N MET A 328 -12.52 11.88 4.19
CA MET A 328 -12.30 11.64 5.62
C MET A 328 -12.22 12.95 6.44
N SER A 329 -11.63 14.00 5.89
CA SER A 329 -11.24 15.21 6.63
C SER A 329 -12.36 16.22 6.91
N GLY A 330 -13.63 15.91 6.67
CA GLY A 330 -14.70 16.85 7.04
C GLY A 330 -16.09 16.65 6.44
N LYS A 331 -16.48 15.43 6.04
CA LYS A 331 -17.78 15.15 5.36
C LYS A 331 -18.11 16.21 4.30
N PRO A 332 -17.26 16.36 3.27
CA PRO A 332 -17.42 17.41 2.28
C PRO A 332 -18.75 17.24 1.55
N THR A 333 -19.45 18.34 1.28
CA THR A 333 -20.62 18.34 0.37
C THR A 333 -20.21 18.43 -1.09
N LYS A 334 -18.96 18.82 -1.36
CA LYS A 334 -18.36 18.87 -2.70
C LYS A 334 -16.88 18.53 -2.68
N ILE A 335 -16.41 17.86 -3.72
CA ILE A 335 -14.98 17.60 -3.95
C ILE A 335 -14.57 18.21 -5.29
N VAL A 336 -13.57 19.08 -5.24
CA VAL A 336 -12.91 19.64 -6.43
C VAL A 336 -11.77 18.71 -6.81
N LEU A 337 -11.82 18.20 -8.05
CA LEU A 337 -10.76 17.37 -8.63
C LEU A 337 -9.73 18.24 -9.36
N ASP A 338 -10.22 19.14 -10.21
CA ASP A 338 -9.44 20.08 -11.01
C ASP A 338 -10.26 21.36 -11.25
N LYS A 339 -9.75 22.28 -12.09
CA LYS A 339 -10.39 23.58 -12.33
C LYS A 339 -11.80 23.47 -12.93
N ASP A 340 -12.08 22.39 -13.66
CA ASP A 340 -13.29 22.23 -14.45
C ASP A 340 -14.21 21.12 -13.89
N THR A 341 -13.69 20.28 -12.99
CA THR A 341 -14.40 19.11 -12.46
C THR A 341 -14.66 19.22 -10.96
N GLN A 342 -15.94 19.38 -10.62
CA GLN A 342 -16.45 19.31 -9.25
C GLN A 342 -17.49 18.20 -9.11
N ILE A 343 -17.43 17.47 -7.99
CA ILE A 343 -18.37 16.38 -7.68
C ILE A 343 -19.17 16.78 -6.45
N ASP A 344 -20.49 16.76 -6.56
CA ASP A 344 -21.39 16.86 -5.40
C ASP A 344 -21.38 15.54 -4.63
N VAL A 345 -21.18 15.63 -3.31
CA VAL A 345 -21.11 14.47 -2.41
C VAL A 345 -22.35 14.50 -1.53
N ARG A 346 -23.33 13.66 -1.87
CA ARG A 346 -24.57 13.46 -1.11
C ARG A 346 -24.71 12.04 -0.56
N CYS A 347 -23.94 11.10 -1.09
CA CYS A 347 -23.85 9.74 -0.57
C CYS A 347 -23.45 9.72 0.90
N GLN A 348 -23.83 8.66 1.58
CA GLN A 348 -23.30 8.36 2.90
C GLN A 348 -21.82 8.01 2.78
N SER A 349 -21.04 8.38 3.78
CA SER A 349 -19.64 8.00 3.86
C SER A 349 -19.30 7.42 5.22
N SER A 350 -18.58 6.30 5.20
CA SER A 350 -18.12 5.59 6.38
C SER A 350 -16.62 5.39 6.30
N TYR A 351 -15.92 5.68 7.40
CA TYR A 351 -14.48 5.54 7.50
C TYR A 351 -14.17 4.83 8.79
N ARG A 352 -13.81 3.55 8.69
CA ARG A 352 -13.41 2.72 9.83
C ARG A 352 -12.22 1.89 9.36
N GLN A 353 -11.03 2.36 9.73
CA GLN A 353 -9.76 1.69 9.44
C GLN A 353 -9.51 0.54 10.38
#